data_AF-A0A7C2YI79-F1
#
_entry.id   AF-A0A7C2YI79-F1
#
_cell.length_a   1.000
_cell.length_b   1.000
_cell.length_c   1.000
_cell.angle_alpha   90.00
_cell.angle_beta   90.00
_cell.angle_gamma   90.00
#
_symmetry.space_group_name_H-M   'P 1'
#
loop_
_entity.id
_entity.type
_entity.pdbx_description
1 polymer ?
#
loop_
_entity_poly.entity_id
_entity_poly.type
_entity_poly.pdbx_seq_one_letter_code
_entity_poly.pdbx_strand_id
1 'polypeptide(L)'
;MPLGPCTSLSPPKGRRPGVVLLAHGSRHGDETPLGASLLAEGLSRRLGGLPVAVAYLESLSPGLAEAACDLLSRGADSLVVQPLLLLSLIHI
;
A
#
# COMPACT_ATOMS: atom_id res chain seq x y z
N MET A 1 5.26 0.56 26.01
CA MET A 1 3.87 0.16 25.69
C MET A 1 3.92 -0.75 24.48
N PRO A 2 3.74 -2.08 24.60
CA PRO A 2 3.71 -2.93 23.42
C PRO A 2 2.40 -2.67 22.68
N LEU A 3 2.49 -2.41 21.37
CA LEU A 3 1.32 -2.33 20.50
C LEU A 3 0.64 -3.71 20.50
N GLY A 4 -0.64 -3.75 20.90
CA GLY A 4 -1.43 -4.99 20.94
C GLY A 4 -1.57 -5.63 19.55
N PRO A 5 -2.01 -6.91 19.48
CA PRO A 5 -2.13 -7.62 18.21
C PRO A 5 -3.00 -6.82 17.25
N CYS A 6 -2.49 -6.64 16.03
CA CYS A 6 -3.15 -5.93 14.94
C CYS A 6 -4.55 -6.53 14.78
N THR A 7 -5.54 -5.83 15.32
CA THR A 7 -6.92 -6.32 15.32
C THR A 7 -7.34 -6.33 13.87
N SER A 8 -7.69 -7.50 13.35
CA SER A 8 -8.25 -7.67 12.01
C SER A 8 -9.40 -6.68 11.85
N LEU A 9 -9.13 -5.55 11.18
CA LEU A 9 -10.16 -4.64 10.74
C LEU A 9 -10.84 -5.35 9.58
N SER A 10 -11.87 -6.13 9.88
CA SER A 10 -12.81 -6.49 8.83
C SER A 10 -13.32 -5.18 8.24
N PRO A 11 -13.20 -4.98 6.92
CA PRO A 11 -13.75 -3.80 6.30
C PRO A 11 -15.23 -3.72 6.69
N PRO A 12 -15.73 -2.57 7.16
CA PRO A 12 -17.15 -2.47 7.50
C PRO A 12 -17.97 -2.84 6.28
N LYS A 13 -19.03 -3.63 6.51
CA LYS A 13 -19.89 -4.14 5.46
C LYS A 13 -20.36 -2.99 4.56
N GLY A 14 -20.10 -3.11 3.26
CA GLY A 14 -20.46 -2.10 2.26
C GLY A 14 -19.33 -1.18 1.81
N ARG A 15 -18.18 -1.16 2.51
CA ARG A 15 -16.98 -0.43 2.04
C ARG A 15 -16.23 -1.23 0.98
N ARG A 16 -15.76 -0.54 -0.06
CA ARG A 16 -14.86 -1.01 -1.11
C ARG A 16 -13.45 -0.51 -0.79
N PRO A 17 -12.66 -1.24 0.01
CA PRO A 17 -11.32 -0.80 0.39
C PRO A 17 -10.36 -0.89 -0.79
N GLY A 18 -9.50 0.12 -0.94
CA GLY A 18 -8.26 0.06 -1.70
C GLY A 18 -7.06 -0.02 -0.76
N VAL A 19 -5.99 -0.68 -1.20
CA VAL A 19 -4.75 -0.80 -0.42
C VAL A 19 -3.63 -0.01 -1.09
N VAL A 20 -2.96 0.85 -0.35
CA VAL A 20 -1.70 1.47 -0.77
C VAL A 20 -0.55 0.75 -0.08
N LEU A 21 0.33 0.12 -0.85
CA LEU A 21 1.64 -0.33 -0.37
C LEU A 21 2.60 0.85 -0.42
N LEU A 22 2.97 1.37 0.75
CA LEU A 22 3.85 2.53 0.87
C LEU A 22 5.30 2.08 1.09
N ALA A 23 6.10 2.12 0.03
CA ALA A 23 7.53 1.84 0.08
C ALA A 23 8.33 3.13 0.31
N HIS A 24 9.60 3.00 0.73
CA HIS A 24 10.47 4.18 0.86
C HIS A 24 10.80 4.80 -0.50
N GLY A 25 11.07 3.95 -1.50
CA GLY A 25 11.60 4.34 -2.80
C GLY A 25 13.12 4.21 -2.85
N SER A 26 13.68 4.10 -4.06
CA SER A 26 15.11 3.93 -4.31
C SER A 26 15.53 4.85 -5.45
N ARG A 27 16.74 5.40 -5.37
CA ARG A 27 17.34 6.17 -6.47
C ARG A 27 18.11 5.28 -7.45
N HIS A 28 18.18 3.97 -7.19
CA HIS A 28 19.09 3.07 -7.88
C HIS A 28 18.35 1.87 -8.43
N GLY A 29 18.39 1.75 -9.75
CA GLY A 29 17.83 0.63 -10.51
C GLY A 29 16.31 0.50 -10.43
N ASP A 30 15.80 -0.43 -11.23
CA ASP A 30 14.36 -0.69 -11.34
C ASP A 30 13.88 -1.83 -10.43
N GLU A 31 14.78 -2.40 -9.61
CA GLU A 31 14.50 -3.52 -8.70
C GLU A 31 13.41 -3.16 -7.67
N THR A 32 13.47 -1.95 -7.11
CA THR A 32 12.48 -1.47 -6.13
C THR A 32 11.08 -1.36 -6.73
N PRO A 33 10.86 -0.65 -7.85
CA PRO A 33 9.54 -0.59 -8.45
C PRO A 33 9.06 -1.93 -9.00
N LEU A 34 9.95 -2.78 -9.54
CA LEU A 34 9.60 -4.13 -9.98
C LEU A 34 9.10 -4.98 -8.80
N GLY A 35 9.87 -5.05 -7.71
CA GLY A 35 9.52 -5.82 -6.52
C GLY A 35 8.22 -5.32 -5.88
N ALA A 36 8.03 -4.01 -5.75
CA ALA A 36 6.82 -3.43 -5.19
C ALA A 36 5.58 -3.73 -6.05
N SER A 37 5.72 -3.71 -7.38
CA SER A 37 4.63 -4.05 -8.31
C SER A 37 4.23 -5.52 -8.20
N LEU A 38 5.21 -6.43 -8.14
CA LEU A 38 4.95 -7.86 -7.95
C LEU A 38 4.26 -8.16 -6.62
N LEU A 39 4.64 -7.44 -5.55
CA LEU A 39 3.98 -7.53 -4.25
C LEU A 39 2.55 -7.01 -4.29
N ALA A 40 2.30 -5.89 -4.96
CA ALA A 40 0.95 -5.33 -5.13
C ALA A 40 0.03 -6.31 -5.87
N GLU A 41 0.50 -6.90 -6.97
CA GLU A 41 -0.25 -7.90 -7.73
C GLU A 41 -0.52 -9.17 -6.90
N GLY A 42 0.50 -9.69 -6.23
CA GLY A 42 0.38 -10.85 -5.35
C GLY A 42 -0.59 -10.61 -4.19
N LEU A 43 -0.56 -9.43 -3.59
CA LEU A 43 -1.48 -9.04 -2.53
C LEU A 43 -2.91 -8.89 -3.06
N SER A 44 -3.11 -8.23 -4.20
CA SER A 44 -4.43 -8.11 -4.84
C SER A 44 -5.07 -9.48 -5.06
N ARG A 45 -4.31 -10.44 -5.63
CA ARG A 45 -4.78 -11.82 -5.83
C ARG A 45 -5.16 -12.50 -4.51
N ARG A 46 -4.34 -12.37 -3.46
CA ARG A 46 -4.65 -12.94 -2.13
C ARG A 46 -5.86 -12.31 -1.45
N LEU A 47 -6.15 -11.07 -1.78
CA LEU A 47 -7.30 -10.32 -1.27
C LEU A 47 -8.55 -10.42 -2.18
N GLY A 48 -8.61 -11.39 -3.08
CA GLY A 48 -9.78 -11.61 -3.93
C GLY A 48 -9.98 -10.55 -5.02
N GLY A 49 -8.89 -9.94 -5.50
CA GLY A 49 -8.91 -8.94 -6.57
C GLY A 49 -9.13 -7.51 -6.10
N LEU A 50 -9.01 -7.23 -4.79
CA LEU A 50 -9.09 -5.85 -4.29
C LEU A 50 -8.03 -4.96 -4.96
N PRO A 51 -8.36 -3.69 -5.25
CA PRO A 51 -7.43 -2.77 -5.87
C PRO A 51 -6.27 -2.45 -4.92
N VAL A 52 -5.05 -2.75 -5.37
CA VAL A 52 -3.80 -2.40 -4.68
C VAL A 52 -3.01 -1.45 -5.56
N ALA A 53 -2.50 -0.37 -4.99
CA ALA A 53 -1.59 0.58 -5.62
C ALA A 53 -0.28 0.64 -4.83
N VAL A 54 0.82 0.98 -5.50
CA VAL A 54 2.11 1.25 -4.86
C VAL A 54 2.28 2.76 -4.74
N ALA A 55 2.84 3.22 -3.63
CA ALA A 55 3.30 4.58 -3.45
C ALA A 55 4.71 4.60 -2.86
N TYR A 56 5.44 5.68 -3.09
CA TYR A 56 6.77 5.90 -2.53
C TYR A 56 6.80 7.14 -1.64
N LEU A 57 7.57 7.07 -0.55
CA LEU A 57 7.83 8.21 0.33
C LEU A 57 8.70 9.26 -0.39
N GLU A 58 9.70 8.79 -1.13
CA GLU A 58 10.63 9.65 -1.86
C GLU A 58 11.26 8.94 -3.07
N SER A 59 12.06 9.68 -3.85
CA SER A 59 12.91 9.20 -4.95
C SER A 59 12.20 8.59 -6.17
N LEU A 60 10.98 8.08 -6.02
CA LEU A 60 10.17 7.47 -7.05
C LEU A 60 8.74 8.03 -7.01
N SER A 61 8.02 7.84 -8.10
CA SER A 61 6.60 8.14 -8.24
C SER A 61 5.84 6.85 -8.57
N PRO A 62 4.55 6.74 -8.23
CA PRO A 62 3.70 7.76 -7.63
C PRO A 62 3.90 7.96 -6.12
N GLY A 63 3.56 9.15 -5.62
CA GLY A 63 3.46 9.44 -4.18
C GLY A 63 2.13 8.97 -3.57
N LEU A 64 2.00 9.06 -2.24
CA LEU A 64 0.81 8.59 -1.51
C LEU A 64 -0.50 9.22 -2.00
N ALA A 65 -0.51 10.53 -2.25
CA ALA A 65 -1.70 11.24 -2.72
C ALA A 65 -2.13 10.78 -4.12
N GLU A 66 -1.17 10.56 -5.02
CA GLU A 66 -1.42 10.10 -6.38
C GLU A 66 -1.96 8.66 -6.38
N ALA A 67 -1.36 7.78 -5.59
CA ALA A 67 -1.85 6.41 -5.42
C ALA A 67 -3.25 6.35 -4.76
N ALA A 68 -3.52 7.23 -3.80
CA ALA A 68 -4.85 7.38 -3.22
C ALA A 68 -5.87 7.83 -4.26
N CYS A 69 -5.54 8.84 -5.08
CA CYS A 69 -6.40 9.29 -6.18
C CYS A 69 -6.67 8.18 -7.20
N ASP A 70 -5.68 7.37 -7.57
CA ASP A 70 -5.87 6.20 -8.43
C ASP A 70 -6.93 5.25 -7.84
N LEU A 71 -6.75 4.84 -6.58
CA LEU A 71 -7.67 3.91 -5.93
C LEU A 71 -9.10 4.47 -5.80
N LEU A 72 -9.23 5.76 -5.45
CA LEU A 72 -10.52 6.44 -5.40
C LEU A 72 -11.18 6.48 -6.79
N SER A 73 -10.42 6.76 -7.86
CA SER A 73 -10.92 6.76 -9.24
C SER A 73 -11.40 5.37 -9.70
N ARG A 74 -10.85 4.31 -9.11
CA ARG A 74 -11.24 2.91 -9.33
C ARG A 74 -12.41 2.46 -8.46
N GLY A 75 -13.03 3.38 -7.72
CA GLY A 75 -14.22 3.14 -6.93
C GLY A 75 -13.96 2.64 -5.51
N ALA A 76 -12.73 2.79 -4.99
CA ALA A 76 -12.49 2.64 -3.57
C ALA A 76 -13.18 3.77 -2.79
N ASP A 77 -13.78 3.45 -1.65
CA ASP A 77 -14.42 4.42 -0.75
C ASP A 77 -13.69 4.52 0.61
N SER A 78 -12.66 3.72 0.78
CA SER A 78 -11.79 3.73 1.93
C SER A 78 -10.42 3.19 1.57
N LEU A 79 -9.39 3.69 2.26
CA LEU A 79 -8.01 3.35 1.98
C LEU A 79 -7.36 2.71 3.20
N VAL A 80 -6.61 1.64 2.96
CA VAL A 80 -5.68 1.06 3.92
C VAL A 80 -4.27 1.35 3.42
N VAL A 81 -3.48 2.07 4.22
CA VAL A 81 -2.08 2.33 3.91
C VAL A 81 -1.23 1.34 4.70
N GLN A 82 -0.49 0.51 3.98
CA GLN A 82 0.38 -0.51 4.55
C GLN A 82 1.83 -0.15 4.23
N PRO A 83 2.62 0.29 5.23
CA PRO A 83 4.06 0.46 5.06
C PRO A 83 4.73 -0.85 4.63
N LEU A 84 5.49 -0.81 3.53
CA LEU A 84 6.34 -1.89 3.06
C LEU A 84 7.77 -1.59 3.48
N LEU A 85 8.04 -1.74 4.78
CA LEU A 85 9.35 -1.47 5.37
C LEU A 85 9.83 -2.73 6.09
N LEU A 86 11.05 -3.19 5.76
CA LEU A 86 11.66 -4.37 6.39
C LEU A 86 12.08 -4.11 7.84
N LEU A 87 12.31 -2.84 8.19
CA LEU A 87 12.69 -2.38 9.51
C LEU A 87 11.80 -1.20 9.89
N SER A 88 11.37 -1.13 11.15
CA SER A 88 10.68 0.04 11.69
C SER A 88 11.73 1.06 12.16
N LEU A 89 12.10 1.99 11.28
CA LEU A 89 13.01 3.09 11.60
C LEU A 89 12.40 4.42 11.16
N ILE A 90 12.31 5.38 12.09
CA ILE A 90 11.98 6.83 11.99
C ILE A 90 10.78 7.26 11.09
N HIS A 91 10.03 6.34 10.48
CA HIS A 91 8.95 6.64 9.54
C HIS A 91 7.61 5.92 9.84
N ILE A 92 7.41 5.43 11.06
CA ILE A 92 6.13 4.85 11.53
C ILE A 92 5.72 5.51 12.84
#